data_AF-A0A7J4RDL1-F1
#
_entry.id   AF-A0A7J4RDL1-F1
#
_cell.length_a   1.000
_cell.length_b   1.000
_cell.length_c   1.000
_cell.angle_alpha   90.00
_cell.angle_beta   90.00
_cell.angle_gamma   90.00
#
_symmetry.space_group_name_H-M   'P 1'
#
loop_
_entity.id
_entity.type
_entity.pdbx_description
1 polymer ?
#
loop_
_entity_poly.entity_id
_entity_poly.type
_entity_poly.pdbx_seq_one_letter_code
_entity_poly.pdbx_strand_id
1 'polypeptide(L)'
;MASWHRLILNMADSMPQRLEFPEIRAGPFSVVKNGQELFDFQTDVPSDENVLWLPFELQELMADFIQMCSELLLAGYPGCSGCGYRDDEEKWNELAHRHRIENFR
;
A
#
# COMPACT_ATOMS: atom_id res chain seq x y z
N MET A 1 9.82 -4.01 13.11
CA MET A 1 9.47 -5.46 13.07
C MET A 1 8.19 -5.78 13.82
N ALA A 2 8.02 -5.40 15.10
CA ALA A 2 6.82 -5.74 15.88
C ALA A 2 5.50 -5.27 15.24
N SER A 3 5.47 -4.04 14.68
CA SER A 3 4.27 -3.44 14.07
C SER A 3 3.76 -4.22 12.85
N TRP A 4 4.66 -4.72 12.00
CA TRP A 4 4.30 -5.51 10.83
C TRP A 4 3.76 -6.89 11.17
N HIS A 5 4.38 -7.57 12.15
CA HIS A 5 3.86 -8.85 12.64
C HIS A 5 2.46 -8.68 13.22
N ARG A 6 2.23 -7.57 13.95
CA ARG A 6 0.90 -7.25 14.47
C ARG A 6 -0.12 -7.05 13.37
N LEU A 7 0.23 -6.34 12.29
CA LEU A 7 -0.65 -6.15 11.13
C LEU A 7 -1.01 -7.50 10.49
N ILE A 8 -0.04 -8.40 10.28
CA ILE A 8 -0.31 -9.74 9.73
C ILE A 8 -1.23 -10.55 10.64
N LEU A 9 -1.01 -10.53 11.96
CA LEU A 9 -1.90 -11.21 12.91
C LEU A 9 -3.32 -10.65 12.85
N ASN A 10 -3.48 -9.33 12.80
CA ASN A 10 -4.78 -8.70 12.65
C ASN A 10 -5.44 -9.13 11.32
N MET A 11 -4.68 -9.22 10.23
CA MET A 11 -5.21 -9.71 8.94
C MET A 11 -5.72 -11.15 9.05
N ALA A 12 -5.00 -12.01 9.77
CA ALA A 12 -5.40 -13.40 9.97
C ALA A 12 -6.68 -13.51 10.81
N ASP A 13 -6.79 -12.70 11.85
CA ASP A 13 -7.98 -12.64 12.71
C ASP A 13 -9.21 -12.13 11.93
N SER A 14 -9.04 -11.11 11.09
CA SER A 14 -10.12 -10.51 10.31
C SER A 14 -10.52 -11.31 9.06
N MET A 15 -9.63 -12.16 8.53
CA MET A 15 -9.87 -12.93 7.30
C MET A 15 -9.36 -14.38 7.43
N PRO A 16 -10.03 -15.22 8.24
CA PRO A 16 -9.58 -16.60 8.51
C PRO A 16 -9.51 -17.49 7.25
N GLN A 17 -10.25 -17.14 6.19
CA GLN A 17 -10.23 -17.83 4.89
C GLN A 17 -8.97 -17.54 4.06
N ARG A 18 -8.17 -16.53 4.43
CA ARG A 18 -6.95 -16.17 3.71
C ARG A 18 -5.82 -17.12 4.09
N LEU A 19 -5.34 -17.90 3.13
CA LEU A 19 -4.25 -18.87 3.35
C LEU A 19 -2.86 -18.30 3.05
N GLU A 20 -2.80 -17.17 2.33
CA GLU A 20 -1.55 -16.54 1.90
C GLU A 20 -1.40 -15.15 2.53
N PHE A 21 -0.31 -14.96 3.26
CA PHE A 21 0.03 -13.70 3.91
C PHE A 21 1.32 -13.12 3.32
N PRO A 22 1.51 -11.79 3.40
CA PRO A 22 2.77 -11.16 2.99
C PRO A 22 3.97 -11.70 3.77
N GLU A 23 5.11 -11.86 3.09
CA GLU A 23 6.39 -12.16 3.74
C GLU A 23 7.10 -10.85 4.13
N ILE A 24 7.57 -10.76 5.38
CA ILE A 24 8.34 -9.59 5.85
C ILE A 24 9.82 -9.97 5.87
N ARG A 25 10.63 -9.23 5.11
CA ARG A 25 12.10 -9.38 5.09
C ARG A 25 12.78 -8.14 5.66
N ALA A 26 13.95 -8.33 6.25
CA ALA A 26 14.80 -7.22 6.68
C ALA A 26 15.55 -6.64 5.46
N GLY A 27 15.55 -5.32 5.32
CA GLY A 27 16.19 -4.63 4.21
C GLY A 27 15.61 -3.23 3.99
N PRO A 28 15.93 -2.58 2.87
CA PRO A 28 15.19 -1.41 2.40
C PRO A 28 13.69 -1.72 2.31
N PHE A 29 12.85 -0.72 2.59
CA PHE A 29 11.40 -0.90 2.45
C PHE A 29 11.04 -1.03 0.97
N SER A 30 10.36 -2.11 0.61
CA SER A 30 9.87 -2.37 -0.74
C SER A 30 8.62 -3.25 -0.64
N VAL A 31 7.63 -3.02 -1.49
CA VAL A 31 6.47 -3.92 -1.63
C VAL A 31 6.45 -4.47 -3.04
N VAL A 32 6.56 -5.79 -3.15
CA VAL A 32 6.66 -6.50 -4.43
C VAL A 32 5.51 -7.47 -4.58
N LYS A 33 4.87 -7.47 -5.74
CA LYS A 33 3.86 -8.47 -6.11
C LYS A 33 4.23 -9.06 -7.47
N ASN A 34 4.32 -10.39 -7.56
CA ASN A 34 4.68 -11.08 -8.79
C ASN A 34 6.00 -10.59 -9.43
N GLY A 35 6.98 -10.20 -8.61
CA GLY A 35 8.28 -9.70 -9.08
C GLY A 35 8.28 -8.22 -9.52
N GLN A 36 7.15 -7.53 -9.44
CA GLN A 36 7.04 -6.10 -9.73
C GLN A 36 6.92 -5.28 -8.44
N GLU A 37 7.71 -4.21 -8.35
CA GLU A 37 7.60 -3.23 -7.28
C GLU A 37 6.33 -2.40 -7.42
N LEU A 38 5.63 -2.16 -6.31
CA LEU A 38 4.37 -1.43 -6.30
C LEU A 38 4.51 0.04 -5.92
N PHE A 39 5.53 0.37 -5.12
CA PHE A 39 5.75 1.72 -4.59
C PHE A 39 7.23 2.09 -4.67
N ASP A 40 7.52 3.34 -4.98
CA ASP A 40 8.87 3.91 -4.90
C ASP A 40 8.84 5.17 -4.01
N PHE A 41 9.75 5.22 -3.03
CA PHE A 41 9.86 6.29 -2.04
C PHE A 41 10.97 7.30 -2.34
N GLN A 42 11.64 7.14 -3.48
CA GLN A 42 12.74 8.02 -3.87
C GLN A 42 12.24 9.44 -4.18
N THR A 43 13.13 10.40 -3.94
CA THR A 43 12.85 11.81 -4.25
C THR A 43 12.73 12.06 -5.75
N ASP A 44 13.42 11.26 -6.56
CA ASP A 44 13.36 11.28 -8.02
C ASP A 44 12.17 10.46 -8.53
N VAL A 45 11.55 10.94 -9.60
CA VAL A 45 10.39 10.30 -10.21
C VAL A 45 10.83 9.01 -10.92
N PRO A 46 10.23 7.84 -10.60
CA PRO A 46 10.51 6.59 -11.29
C PRO A 46 10.14 6.67 -12.78
N SER A 47 10.96 6.07 -13.64
CA SER A 47 10.66 5.98 -15.07
C SER A 47 9.48 5.05 -15.38
N ASP A 48 9.16 4.11 -14.49
CA ASP A 48 8.01 3.22 -14.64
C ASP A 48 6.74 3.88 -14.08
N GLU A 49 5.71 4.02 -14.91
CA GLU A 49 4.40 4.58 -14.54
C GLU A 49 3.48 3.55 -13.86
N ASN A 50 3.87 2.27 -13.81
CA ASN A 50 3.14 1.24 -13.06
C ASN A 50 3.52 1.23 -11.57
N VAL A 51 4.52 1.99 -11.18
CA VAL A 51 4.98 2.14 -9.80
C VAL A 51 4.39 3.42 -9.23
N LEU A 52 3.73 3.31 -8.08
CA LEU A 52 3.21 4.46 -7.35
C LEU A 52 4.38 5.24 -6.74
N TRP A 53 4.55 6.49 -7.19
CA TRP A 53 5.59 7.38 -6.66
C TRP A 53 5.12 8.11 -5.40
N LEU A 54 5.90 7.98 -4.32
CA LEU A 54 5.64 8.56 -3.01
C LEU A 54 6.89 9.27 -2.50
N PRO A 55 7.12 10.53 -2.87
CA PRO A 55 8.35 11.25 -2.54
C PRO A 55 8.34 11.79 -1.10
N PHE A 56 8.22 10.90 -0.13
CA PHE A 56 8.18 11.20 1.30
C PHE A 56 9.35 10.53 2.02
N GLU A 57 9.77 11.12 3.13
CA GLU A 57 10.75 10.50 4.02
C GLU A 57 10.18 9.20 4.61
N LEU A 58 10.92 8.11 4.42
CA LEU A 58 10.47 6.77 4.77
C LEU A 58 10.10 6.63 6.25
N GLN A 59 10.79 7.36 7.13
CA GLN A 59 10.57 7.26 8.57
C GLN A 59 9.19 7.78 9.01
N GLU A 60 8.73 8.88 8.42
CA GLU A 60 7.42 9.46 8.71
C GLU A 60 6.32 8.64 8.06
N LEU A 61 6.52 8.27 6.79
CA LEU A 61 5.55 7.53 6.01
C LEU A 61 5.24 6.15 6.59
N MET A 62 6.20 5.50 7.25
CA MET A 62 6.01 4.13 7.69
C MET A 62 5.01 3.96 8.83
N ALA A 63 4.93 4.94 9.73
CA ALA A 63 3.92 4.92 10.78
C ALA A 63 2.52 5.09 10.16
N ASP A 64 2.37 6.09 9.28
CA ASP A 64 1.10 6.39 8.60
C ASP A 64 0.65 5.25 7.70
N PHE A 65 1.58 4.61 6.98
CA PHE A 65 1.27 3.49 6.11
C PHE A 65 0.70 2.29 6.87
N ILE A 66 1.31 1.92 8.01
CA ILE A 66 0.80 0.83 8.85
C ILE A 66 -0.56 1.21 9.46
N GLN A 67 -0.73 2.47 9.85
CA GLN A 67 -1.99 2.98 10.37
C GLN A 67 -3.11 2.88 9.32
N MET A 68 -2.87 3.39 8.10
CA MET A 68 -3.82 3.31 6.99
C MET A 68 -4.16 1.85 6.64
N CYS A 69 -3.18 0.95 6.61
CA CYS A 69 -3.42 -0.47 6.38
C CYS A 69 -4.33 -1.08 7.47
N SER A 70 -4.14 -0.68 8.73
CA SER A 70 -4.95 -1.13 9.85
C SER A 70 -6.38 -0.59 9.78
N GLU A 71 -6.56 0.68 9.39
CA GLU A 71 -7.88 1.31 9.20
C GLU A 71 -8.66 0.67 8.07
N LEU A 72 -8.01 0.41 6.92
CA LEU A 72 -8.60 -0.31 5.80
C LEU A 72 -9.04 -1.72 6.23
N LEU A 73 -8.20 -2.44 6.97
CA LEU A 73 -8.54 -3.76 7.49
C LEU A 73 -9.76 -3.70 8.42
N LEU A 74 -9.82 -2.72 9.32
CA LEU A 74 -10.97 -2.50 10.23
C LEU A 74 -12.25 -2.13 9.47
N ALA A 75 -12.13 -1.39 8.37
CA ALA A 75 -13.24 -1.09 7.47
C ALA A 75 -13.69 -2.30 6.65
N GLY A 76 -13.01 -3.45 6.78
CA GLY A 76 -13.34 -4.70 6.11
C GLY A 76 -12.66 -4.88 4.76
N TYR A 77 -11.59 -4.14 4.46
CA TYR A 77 -10.80 -4.34 3.24
C TYR A 77 -9.81 -5.53 3.36
N PRO A 78 -9.56 -6.27 2.25
CA PRO A 78 -10.31 -6.23 1.00
C PRO A 78 -11.75 -6.68 1.23
N GLY A 79 -12.69 -5.83 0.79
CA GLY A 79 -14.11 -6.11 0.91
C GLY A 79 -14.47 -7.42 0.22
N CYS A 80 -15.65 -7.97 0.54
CA CYS A 80 -16.12 -9.11 -0.23
C CYS A 80 -16.25 -8.73 -1.71
N SER A 81 -15.91 -9.66 -2.59
CA SER A 81 -16.05 -9.50 -4.03
C SER A 81 -17.50 -9.09 -4.36
N GLY A 82 -17.71 -7.83 -4.78
CA GLY A 82 -19.02 -7.31 -5.18
C GLY A 82 -19.90 -6.67 -4.10
N CYS A 83 -19.52 -6.63 -2.81
CA CYS A 83 -20.30 -5.87 -1.81
C CYS A 83 -19.89 -4.40 -1.68
N GLY A 84 -18.74 -4.02 -2.24
CA GLY A 84 -18.30 -2.63 -2.34
C GLY A 84 -18.61 -2.01 -3.69
N TYR A 85 -19.74 -2.37 -4.33
CA TYR A 85 -20.12 -1.94 -5.68
C TYR A 85 -20.26 -0.41 -5.77
N ARG A 86 -19.10 0.24 -5.88
CA ARG A 86 -18.86 1.56 -6.40
C ARG A 86 -18.34 1.31 -7.81
N ASP A 87 -19.23 1.43 -8.80
CA ASP A 87 -18.89 1.39 -10.24
C ASP A 87 -17.82 2.44 -10.61
N ASP A 88 -17.48 3.31 -9.66
CA ASP A 88 -16.66 4.51 -9.76
C ASP A 88 -15.33 4.42 -8.97
N GLU A 89 -14.84 3.25 -8.56
CA GLU A 89 -13.41 3.12 -8.22
C GLU A 89 -12.59 3.29 -9.52
N GLU A 90 -12.34 4.55 -9.88
CA GLU A 90 -11.53 4.93 -11.02
C GLU A 90 -10.17 4.25 -10.91
N LYS A 91 -9.66 3.75 -12.05
CA LYS A 91 -8.31 3.21 -12.10
C LYS A 91 -7.34 4.28 -11.61
N TRP A 92 -6.39 3.85 -10.80
CA TRP A 92 -5.30 4.69 -10.37
C TRP A 92 -4.62 5.36 -11.59
N ASN A 93 -4.56 6.69 -11.58
CA ASN A 93 -3.91 7.49 -12.62
C ASN A 93 -2.63 8.09 -12.03
N GLU A 94 -1.52 7.39 -12.26
CA GLU A 94 -0.22 7.77 -11.73
C GLU A 94 0.25 9.13 -12.28
N LEU A 95 0.04 9.42 -13.56
CA LEU A 95 0.40 10.71 -14.15
C LEU A 95 -0.33 11.88 -13.49
N ALA A 96 -1.64 11.74 -13.29
CA ALA A 96 -2.44 12.76 -12.60
C ALA A 96 -1.98 12.93 -11.15
N HIS A 97 -1.59 11.85 -10.47
CA HIS A 97 -1.01 11.90 -9.13
C HIS A 97 0.33 12.62 -9.08
N ARG A 98 1.26 12.29 -9.97
CA ARG A 98 2.57 12.96 -10.07
C ARG A 98 2.41 14.46 -10.30
N HIS A 99 1.53 14.85 -11.22
CA HIS A 99 1.19 16.26 -11.45
C HIS A 99 0.60 16.95 -10.22
N ARG A 100 -0.25 16.27 -9.43
CA ARG A 100 -0.75 16.84 -8.17
C ARG A 100 0.40 17.09 -7.20
N ILE A 101 1.27 16.12 -6.98
CA ILE A 101 2.41 16.24 -6.05
C ILE A 101 3.37 17.35 -6.46
N GLU A 102 3.71 17.47 -7.74
CA GLU A 102 4.57 18.54 -8.25
C GLU A 102 4.02 19.93 -7.92
N ASN A 103 2.70 20.11 -7.94
CA ASN A 103 2.05 21.38 -7.60
C ASN A 103 2.03 21.69 -6.09
N PHE A 104 2.35 20.72 -5.23
CA PHE A 104 2.43 20.89 -3.77
C PHE A 104 3.87 21.06 -3.26
N ARG A 105 4.88 20.95 -4.12
CA ARG A 105 6.29 21.26 -3.83
C ARG A 105 6.59 22.72 -4.11
#